data_AF-G7MQH8-F1
#
_entry.id   AF-G7MQH8-F1
#
_cell.length_a   1.000
_cell.length_b   1.000
_cell.length_c   1.000
_cell.angle_alpha   90.00
_cell.angle_beta   90.00
_cell.angle_gamma   90.00
#
_symmetry.space_group_name_H-M   'P 1'
#
loop_
_entity.id
_entity.type
_entity.pdbx_description
1 polymer ?
#
loop_
_entity_poly.entity_id
_entity_poly.type
_entity_poly.pdbx_seq_one_letter_code
_entity_poly.pdbx_strand_id
1 'polypeptide(L)'
;MAASSRAQVLDLYRAMLRESKRFSSYNYRTYAVRRIRDAFRENKNVKDPVEIQTLVNKAKRDLEVIRRQVAEQGTAARRKAGNSSRSLGKPCTHWP
;
A
#
# COMPACT_ATOMS: atom_id res chain seq x y z
N MET A 1 6.59 -17.85 23.68
CA MET A 1 6.55 -17.02 22.46
C MET A 1 7.95 -16.47 22.21
N ALA A 2 8.54 -16.70 21.05
CA ALA A 2 9.86 -16.16 20.74
C ALA A 2 9.77 -14.65 20.45
N ALA A 3 10.63 -13.85 21.07
CA ALA A 3 10.70 -12.42 20.80
C ALA A 3 11.06 -12.18 19.32
N SER A 4 10.36 -11.25 18.67
CA SER A 4 10.69 -10.87 17.30
C SER A 4 12.11 -10.30 17.23
N SER A 5 12.95 -10.88 16.38
CA SER A 5 14.35 -10.45 16.27
C SER A 5 14.46 -9.11 15.53
N ARG A 6 15.52 -8.35 15.81
CA ARG A 6 15.83 -7.10 15.09
C ARG A 6 15.83 -7.29 13.56
N ALA A 7 16.32 -8.43 13.08
CA ALA A 7 16.33 -8.75 11.66
C ALA A 7 14.91 -8.83 11.09
N GLN A 8 13.99 -9.54 11.76
CA GLN A 8 12.59 -9.65 11.36
C GLN A 8 11.89 -8.29 11.30
N VAL A 9 12.16 -7.41 12.26
CA VAL A 9 11.60 -6.04 12.28
C VAL A 9 12.09 -5.23 11.07
N LEU A 10 13.38 -5.30 10.75
CA LEU A 10 13.96 -4.59 9.60
C LEU A 10 13.47 -5.14 8.26
N ASP A 11 13.30 -6.46 8.15
CA ASP A 11 12.78 -7.07 6.94
C ASP A 11 11.31 -6.73 6.71
N LEU A 12 10.51 -6.69 7.77
CA LEU A 12 9.14 -6.22 7.73
C LEU A 12 9.06 -4.75 7.31
N TYR A 13 9.88 -3.88 7.89
CA TYR A 13 9.98 -2.47 7.49
C TYR A 13 10.28 -2.32 5.99
N ARG A 14 11.29 -3.03 5.49
CA ARG A 14 11.65 -3.01 4.06
C ARG A 14 10.51 -3.54 3.19
N ALA A 15 9.84 -4.60 3.61
CA ALA A 15 8.69 -5.16 2.88
C ALA A 15 7.55 -4.14 2.78
N MET A 16 7.18 -3.49 3.88
CA MET A 16 6.13 -2.46 3.89
C MET A 16 6.47 -1.28 2.98
N LEU A 17 7.73 -0.81 3.00
CA LEU A 17 8.18 0.25 2.10
C LEU A 17 8.16 -0.16 0.62
N ARG A 18 8.55 -1.41 0.31
CA ARG A 18 8.49 -1.92 -1.07
C ARG A 18 7.05 -2.00 -1.58
N GLU A 19 6.13 -2.55 -0.79
CA GLU A 19 4.73 -2.65 -1.20
C GLU A 19 4.07 -1.26 -1.33
N SER A 20 4.36 -0.34 -0.41
CA SER A 20 3.80 1.02 -0.45
C SER A 20 4.19 1.80 -1.72
N LYS A 21 5.35 1.50 -2.32
CA LYS A 21 5.76 2.13 -3.58
C LYS A 21 4.91 1.69 -4.77
N ARG A 22 4.19 0.57 -4.67
CA ARG A 22 3.35 0.01 -5.74
C ARG A 22 1.97 0.66 -5.83
N PHE A 23 1.59 1.53 -4.88
CA PHE A 23 0.37 2.33 -5.00
C PHE A 23 0.44 3.21 -6.25
N SER A 24 -0.60 3.12 -7.10
CA SER A 24 -0.70 3.92 -8.33
C SER A 24 -0.92 5.40 -7.99
N SER A 25 -1.79 5.69 -7.02
CA SER A 25 -2.02 7.05 -6.51
C SER A 25 -0.81 7.58 -5.75
N TYR A 26 -0.34 8.76 -6.13
CA TYR A 26 0.74 9.48 -5.45
C TYR A 26 0.43 9.73 -3.96
N ASN A 27 -0.80 10.15 -3.66
CA ASN A 27 -1.21 10.49 -2.29
C ASN A 27 -1.14 9.28 -1.36
N TYR A 28 -1.61 8.11 -1.82
CA TYR A 28 -1.52 6.88 -1.02
C TYR A 28 -0.07 6.41 -0.88
N ARG A 29 0.73 6.49 -1.95
CA ARG A 29 2.15 6.11 -1.92
C ARG A 29 2.94 6.95 -0.91
N THR A 30 2.82 8.27 -0.96
CA THR A 30 3.58 9.17 -0.07
C THR A 30 3.09 9.08 1.37
N TYR A 31 1.77 9.00 1.58
CA TYR A 31 1.18 8.83 2.90
C TYR A 31 1.64 7.52 3.56
N ALA A 32 1.53 6.39 2.84
CA ALA A 32 1.93 5.09 3.37
C ALA A 32 3.42 5.07 3.75
N VAL A 33 4.30 5.55 2.87
CA VAL A 33 5.75 5.63 3.13
C VAL A 33 6.04 6.51 4.36
N ARG A 34 5.41 7.68 4.46
CA ARG A 34 5.57 8.57 5.62
C ARG A 34 5.09 7.89 6.90
N ARG A 35 3.88 7.36 6.91
CA ARG A 35 3.27 6.73 8.10
C ARG A 35 4.07 5.54 8.61
N ILE A 36 4.62 4.72 7.70
CA ILE A 36 5.49 3.59 8.06
C ILE A 36 6.79 4.10 8.70
N ARG A 37 7.45 5.10 8.12
CA ARG A 37 8.67 5.67 8.70
C ARG A 37 8.44 6.24 10.09
N ASP A 38 7.36 7.00 10.25
CA ASP A 38 7.02 7.62 11.53
C ASP A 38 6.73 6.55 12.59
N ALA A 39 5.90 5.56 12.27
CA ALA A 39 5.57 4.47 13.19
C ALA A 39 6.81 3.69 13.67
N PHE A 40 7.74 3.35 12.77
CA PHE A 40 8.95 2.62 13.17
C PHE A 40 9.94 3.51 13.93
N ARG A 41 9.94 4.83 13.68
CA ARG A 41 10.78 5.79 14.42
C ARG A 41 10.24 6.04 15.83
N GLU A 42 8.94 6.22 15.96
CA GLU A 42 8.23 6.39 17.24
C GLU A 42 8.49 5.20 18.17
N ASN A 43 8.49 3.98 17.62
CA ASN A 43 8.66 2.74 18.40
C ASN A 43 10.11 2.24 18.51
N LYS A 44 11.10 3.02 18.05
CA LYS A 44 12.52 2.59 18.00
C LYS A 44 13.08 2.21 19.38
N ASN A 45 12.62 2.87 20.44
CA ASN A 45 13.16 2.74 21.79
C ASN A 45 12.32 1.83 22.70
N VAL A 46 11.29 1.17 22.17
CA VAL A 46 10.51 0.18 22.92
C VAL A 46 11.43 -1.00 23.27
N LYS A 47 11.46 -1.38 24.54
CA LYS A 47 12.31 -2.46 25.07
C LYS A 47 11.52 -3.68 25.54
N ASP A 48 10.23 -3.52 25.82
CA ASP A 48 9.40 -4.63 26.27
C ASP A 48 9.19 -5.63 25.11
N PRO A 49 9.64 -6.89 25.23
CA PRO A 49 9.46 -7.89 24.20
C PRO A 49 7.99 -8.17 23.87
N VAL A 50 7.07 -8.02 24.83
CA VAL A 50 5.63 -8.24 24.61
C VAL A 50 5.04 -7.11 23.75
N GLU A 51 5.38 -5.86 24.06
CA GLU A 51 5.02 -4.70 23.26
C GLU A 51 5.61 -4.78 21.85
N ILE A 52 6.90 -5.14 21.71
CA ILE A 52 7.55 -5.34 20.41
C ILE A 52 6.78 -6.38 19.59
N GLN A 53 6.41 -7.52 20.19
CA GLN A 53 5.69 -8.56 19.49
C GLN A 53 4.30 -8.08 19.02
N THR A 54 3.63 -7.28 19.85
CA THR A 54 2.33 -6.69 19.53
C THR A 54 2.45 -5.73 18.34
N LEU A 55 3.46 -4.86 18.34
CA LEU A 55 3.75 -3.93 17.25
C LEU A 55 4.13 -4.65 15.96
N VAL A 56 4.93 -5.72 16.04
CA VAL A 56 5.27 -6.54 14.88
C VAL A 56 4.04 -7.22 14.30
N ASN A 57 3.16 -7.76 15.15
CA ASN A 57 1.90 -8.37 14.69
C ASN A 57 0.99 -7.34 14.03
N LYS A 58 0.91 -6.13 14.58
CA LYS A 58 0.20 -5.01 13.95
C LYS A 58 0.79 -4.68 12.57
N ALA A 59 2.11 -4.52 12.47
CA ALA A 59 2.79 -4.20 11.22
C ALA A 59 2.61 -5.29 10.15
N LYS A 60 2.53 -6.57 10.54
CA LYS A 60 2.19 -7.69 9.62
C LYS A 60 0.78 -7.54 9.05
N ARG A 61 -0.22 -7.24 9.88
CA ARG A 61 -1.60 -6.99 9.42
C ARG A 61 -1.65 -5.77 8.50
N ASP A 62 -0.96 -4.69 8.86
CA ASP A 62 -0.89 -3.47 8.05
C ASP A 62 -0.24 -3.75 6.67
N LEU A 63 0.78 -4.62 6.60
CA LEU A 63 1.38 -5.07 5.34
C LEU A 63 0.38 -5.81 4.45
N GLU A 64 -0.45 -6.69 5.01
CA GLU A 64 -1.50 -7.40 4.26
C GLU A 64 -2.56 -6.44 3.71
N VAL A 65 -2.93 -5.42 4.50
CA VAL A 65 -3.83 -4.36 4.03
C VAL A 65 -3.21 -3.60 2.86
N ILE A 66 -1.94 -3.19 2.97
CA ILE A 66 -1.22 -2.51 1.88
C ILE A 66 -1.23 -3.37 0.61
N ARG A 67 -0.90 -4.67 0.72
CA ARG A 67 -0.89 -5.60 -0.43
C ARG A 67 -2.25 -5.69 -1.11
N ARG A 68 -3.33 -5.79 -0.33
CA ARG A 68 -4.70 -5.85 -0.84
C ARG A 68 -5.09 -4.57 -1.57
N GLN A 69 -4.81 -3.42 -0.96
CA GLN A 69 -5.11 -2.11 -1.52
C GLN A 69 -4.31 -1.82 -2.80
N VAL A 70 -3.04 -2.24 -2.86
CA VAL A 70 -2.23 -2.18 -4.08
C VAL A 70 -2.84 -3.04 -5.19
N ALA A 71 -3.30 -4.26 -4.88
CA ALA A 71 -3.93 -5.13 -5.86
C ALA A 71 -5.24 -4.51 -6.39
N GLU A 72 -6.09 -3.98 -5.50
CA GLU A 72 -7.33 -3.30 -5.87
C GLU A 72 -7.07 -2.09 -6.80
N GLN A 73 -6.11 -1.22 -6.45
CA GLN A 73 -5.75 -0.06 -7.27
C GLN A 73 -5.15 -0.45 -8.63
N GLY A 74 -4.37 -1.53 -8.69
CA GLY A 74 -3.85 -2.06 -9.96
C GLY A 74 -4.95 -2.57 -10.88
N THR A 75 -5.97 -3.24 -10.33
CA THR A 75 -7.11 -3.74 -11.13
C THR A 75 -8.04 -2.61 -11.60
N ALA A 76 -8.22 -1.55 -10.79
CA ALA A 76 -9.04 -0.40 -11.16
C ALA A 76 -8.46 0.36 -12.39
N ALA A 77 -7.14 0.46 -12.49
CA ALA A 77 -6.47 1.00 -13.67
C ALA A 77 -6.76 0.16 -14.93
N ARG A 78 -6.80 -1.18 -14.80
CA ARG A 78 -7.11 -2.09 -15.90
C ARG A 78 -8.57 -2.00 -16.37
N ARG A 79 -9.52 -1.74 -15.47
CA ARG A 79 -10.94 -1.56 -15.84
C ARG A 79 -11.20 -0.27 -16.61
N LYS A 80 -10.51 0.83 -16.29
CA LYS A 80 -10.69 2.10 -17.04
C LYS A 80 -10.23 2.01 -18.50
N ALA A 81 -9.25 1.15 -18.80
CA ALA A 81 -8.82 0.91 -20.18
C ALA A 81 -9.82 0.08 -21.01
N GLY A 82 -10.77 -0.62 -20.37
CA GLY A 82 -11.76 -1.47 -21.05
C GLY A 82 -13.09 -0.78 -21.38
N ASN A 83 -13.29 0.49 -21.01
CA ASN A 83 -14.55 1.23 -21.23
C ASN A 83 -14.40 2.45 -22.15
N SER A 84 -13.47 2.38 -23.11
CA SER A 84 -13.22 3.44 -24.11
C SER A 84 -13.39 2.93 -25.55
N SER A 85 -14.36 2.05 -25.78
CA SER A 85 -14.69 1.56 -27.12
C SER A 85 -16.17 1.20 -27.23
N ARG A 86 -17.02 2.22 -27.03
CA ARG A 86 -18.41 2.25 -27.54
C ARG A 86 -18.87 3.71 -27.67
N SER A 87 -18.22 4.46 -28.54
CA SER A 87 -18.92 5.49 -29.31
C SER A 87 -18.91 5.03 -30.76
N LEU A 88 -20.11 4.69 -31.21
CA LEU A 88 -20.45 4.22 -32.54
C LEU A 88 -20.06 5.26 -33.60
N GLY A 89 -19.76 4.77 -34.80
CA GLY A 89 -19.56 5.61 -35.97
C GLY A 89 -20.77 6.50 -36.28
N LYS A 90 -20.46 7.79 -36.45
CA LYS A 90 -20.88 8.78 -37.47
C LYS A 90 -22.25 8.60 -38.18
N PRO A 91 -22.98 9.70 -38.47
CA PRO A 91 -22.68 10.45 -39.69
C PRO A 91 -22.82 11.98 -39.59
N CYS A 92 -22.24 12.63 -40.60
CA CYS A 92 -22.39 14.03 -40.96
C CYS A 92 -23.86 14.47 -41.16
N THR A 93 -24.05 15.80 -41.28
CA THR A 93 -25.26 16.59 -41.64
C THR A 93 -26.11 16.99 -40.41
N HIS A 94 -26.61 18.22 -40.20
CA HIS A 94 -26.63 19.50 -40.91
C HIS A 94 -27.05 20.59 -39.88
N TRP A 95 -26.49 21.80 -40.01
CA TRP A 95 -26.86 23.06 -39.31
C TRP A 95 -28.32 23.45 -39.64
N PRO A 96 -29.19 23.83 -38.69
CA PRO A 96 -29.42 25.25 -38.37
C PRO A 96 -29.12 25.65 -36.92
#